data_AF-A0A8C3S907-F1
#
_entry.id   AF-A0A8C3S907-F1
#
_cell.length_a   1.000
_cell.length_b   1.000
_cell.length_c   1.000
_cell.angle_alpha   90.00
_cell.angle_beta   90.00
_cell.angle_gamma   90.00
#
_symmetry.space_group_name_H-M   'P 1'
#
loop_
_entity.id
_entity.type
_entity.pdbx_description
1 polymer ?
#
loop_
_entity_poly.entity_id
_entity_poly.type
_entity_poly.pdbx_seq_one_letter_code
_entity_poly.pdbx_strand_id
1 'polypeptide(L)'
;MAALLKSLVGASEKSARIAQLCRQEEALFQLLIEEKTGADKNKKFVQDFKTLADVLIQEVIKHDFPELHGHICGEESNKFENKTLVVQVCATQRDTASLLFRILDQNQPAAELLAAAIHQEVVLQDPALDTVALAIPPERLAIWIDPIDSTNQYIRGQASVAPIGGICPSGLRSALVLIGAYDRGSGDPVLGVINEPFFREDPLTHRYLPLAPGPAPGLGGSAGAPAAGPCWGTPHGSGH
;
A
#
# COMPACT_ATOMS: atom_id res chain seq x y z
N MET A 1 -2.04 23.64 -0.15
CA MET A 1 -1.93 22.18 -0.31
C MET A 1 -2.99 21.44 0.51
N ALA A 2 -4.25 21.87 0.42
CA ALA A 2 -5.34 20.99 0.83
C ALA A 2 -5.36 19.83 -0.20
N ALA A 3 -5.50 18.60 0.26
CA ALA A 3 -5.51 17.35 -0.53
C ALA A 3 -4.18 16.61 -0.79
N LEU A 4 -2.99 17.03 -0.30
CA LEU A 4 -1.80 16.16 -0.44
C LEU A 4 -2.02 14.79 0.20
N LEU A 5 -2.51 14.77 1.44
CA LEU A 5 -2.80 13.52 2.13
C LEU A 5 -3.80 12.67 1.33
N LYS A 6 -4.85 13.30 0.78
CA LYS A 6 -5.84 12.62 -0.06
C LYS A 6 -5.20 12.01 -1.31
N SER A 7 -4.34 12.74 -1.99
CA SER A 7 -3.60 12.24 -3.14
C SER A 7 -2.67 11.08 -2.75
N LEU A 8 -1.96 11.16 -1.62
CA LEU A 8 -1.07 10.10 -1.16
C LEU A 8 -1.84 8.83 -0.78
N VAL A 9 -3.01 8.96 -0.15
CA VAL A 9 -3.91 7.84 0.12
C VAL A 9 -4.39 7.24 -1.21
N GLY A 10 -4.76 8.06 -2.18
CA GLY A 10 -5.19 7.61 -3.51
C GLY A 10 -4.09 6.84 -4.25
N ALA A 11 -2.86 7.35 -4.20
CA ALA A 11 -1.70 6.68 -4.74
C ALA A 11 -1.43 5.35 -4.01
N SER A 12 -1.54 5.30 -2.68
CA SER A 12 -1.38 4.06 -1.91
C SER A 12 -2.42 2.99 -2.26
N GLU A 13 -3.67 3.38 -2.49
CA GLU A 13 -4.75 2.47 -2.88
C GLU A 13 -4.52 1.90 -4.29
N LYS A 14 -4.04 2.74 -5.21
CA LYS A 14 -3.62 2.30 -6.54
C LYS A 14 -2.46 1.32 -6.44
N SER A 15 -1.46 1.60 -5.60
CA SER A 15 -0.33 0.71 -5.33
C SER A 15 -0.76 -0.63 -4.74
N ALA A 16 -1.71 -0.63 -3.81
CA ALA A 16 -2.28 -1.85 -3.24
C ALA A 16 -2.93 -2.74 -4.31
N ARG A 17 -3.69 -2.15 -5.24
CA ARG A 17 -4.28 -2.90 -6.37
C ARG A 17 -3.22 -3.51 -7.28
N ILE A 18 -2.15 -2.77 -7.56
CA ILE A 18 -1.03 -3.28 -8.37
C ILE A 18 -0.36 -4.47 -7.66
N ALA A 19 -0.07 -4.35 -6.36
CA ALA A 19 0.50 -5.44 -5.56
C ALA A 19 -0.41 -6.69 -5.56
N GLN A 20 -1.71 -6.52 -5.41
CA GLN A 20 -2.67 -7.61 -5.47
C GLN A 20 -2.71 -8.28 -6.85
N LEU A 21 -2.78 -7.50 -7.93
CA LEU A 21 -2.82 -8.01 -9.31
C LEU A 21 -1.56 -8.80 -9.66
N CYS A 22 -0.38 -8.28 -9.31
CA CYS A 22 0.88 -8.97 -9.51
C CYS A 22 0.96 -10.32 -8.79
N ARG A 23 0.18 -10.52 -7.71
CA ARG A 23 0.09 -11.80 -7.00
C ARG A 23 -1.02 -12.73 -7.49
N GLN A 24 -2.14 -12.19 -7.97
CA GLN A 24 -3.27 -12.99 -8.45
C GLN A 24 -2.97 -13.67 -9.79
N GLU A 25 -2.09 -13.06 -10.59
CA GLU A 25 -1.69 -13.60 -11.88
C GLU A 25 -0.36 -14.38 -11.74
N GLU A 26 -0.44 -15.72 -11.67
CA GLU A 26 0.73 -16.60 -11.45
C GLU A 26 1.81 -16.41 -12.54
N ALA A 27 1.37 -16.21 -13.79
CA ALA A 27 2.25 -15.92 -14.92
C ALA A 27 2.94 -14.56 -14.81
N LEU A 28 2.31 -13.57 -14.14
CA LEU A 28 2.98 -12.34 -13.76
C LEU A 28 4.02 -12.68 -12.71
N PHE A 29 3.60 -13.15 -11.53
CA PHE A 29 4.46 -13.34 -10.35
C PHE A 29 5.83 -13.98 -10.61
N GLN A 30 5.91 -15.03 -11.43
CA GLN A 30 7.19 -15.70 -11.78
C GLN A 30 8.13 -14.87 -12.66
N LEU A 31 7.60 -13.97 -13.50
CA LEU A 31 8.37 -13.05 -14.35
C LEU A 31 8.90 -11.83 -13.59
N LEU A 32 8.52 -11.66 -12.31
CA LEU A 32 8.73 -10.43 -11.55
C LEU A 32 9.74 -10.56 -10.41
N ILE A 33 10.49 -11.65 -10.26
CA ILE A 33 11.42 -11.80 -9.12
C ILE A 33 12.86 -11.72 -9.64
N GLU A 34 13.57 -10.66 -9.27
CA GLU A 34 15.02 -10.52 -9.47
C GLU A 34 15.70 -10.52 -8.10
N GLU A 35 16.68 -11.41 -7.86
CA GLU A 35 17.49 -11.33 -6.64
C GLU A 35 18.43 -10.11 -6.75
N LYS A 36 18.37 -9.19 -5.78
CA LYS A 36 19.30 -8.06 -5.71
C LYS A 36 20.71 -8.59 -5.49
N THR A 37 21.65 -8.14 -6.32
CA THR A 37 23.07 -8.47 -6.21
C THR A 37 23.92 -7.22 -6.06
N GLY A 38 25.21 -7.38 -5.75
CA GLY A 38 26.16 -6.26 -5.74
C GLY A 38 25.86 -5.16 -4.71
N ALA A 39 25.87 -3.90 -5.16
CA ALA A 39 25.69 -2.72 -4.31
C ALA A 39 24.25 -2.51 -3.85
N ASP A 40 23.28 -3.07 -4.57
CA ASP A 40 21.85 -2.96 -4.28
C ASP A 40 21.37 -4.03 -3.30
N LYS A 41 22.21 -5.06 -3.02
CA LYS A 41 21.92 -6.08 -2.01
C LYS A 41 22.14 -5.54 -0.60
N ASN A 42 21.10 -5.58 0.22
CA ASN A 42 21.21 -5.29 1.63
C ASN A 42 21.94 -6.43 2.37
N LYS A 43 23.12 -6.10 2.92
CA LYS A 43 24.04 -7.04 3.59
C LYS A 43 23.45 -7.76 4.81
N LYS A 44 22.31 -7.28 5.35
CA LYS A 44 21.63 -7.90 6.49
C LYS A 44 20.71 -9.06 6.07
N PHE A 45 20.38 -9.20 4.79
CA PHE A 45 19.47 -10.24 4.30
C PHE A 45 20.23 -11.31 3.51
N VAL A 46 19.87 -12.58 3.75
CA VAL A 46 20.49 -13.74 3.09
C VAL A 46 20.14 -13.77 1.60
N GLN A 47 18.88 -13.44 1.28
CA GLN A 47 18.34 -13.25 -0.06
C GLN A 47 17.53 -11.95 -0.06
N ASP A 48 17.81 -11.10 -1.04
CA ASP A 48 17.20 -9.79 -1.21
C ASP A 48 16.60 -9.78 -2.61
N PHE A 49 15.35 -9.36 -2.75
CA PHE A 49 14.61 -9.48 -4.01
C PHE A 49 14.00 -8.14 -4.37
N LYS A 50 14.02 -7.86 -5.66
CA LYS A 50 13.31 -6.76 -6.29
C LYS A 50 12.20 -7.33 -7.14
N THR A 51 11.01 -6.72 -7.09
CA THR A 51 9.94 -7.09 -7.99
C THR A 51 9.53 -6.03 -8.99
N LEU A 52 8.93 -6.44 -10.12
CA LEU A 52 8.25 -5.49 -11.01
C LEU A 52 7.14 -4.74 -10.27
N ALA A 53 6.50 -5.36 -9.28
CA ALA A 53 5.52 -4.67 -8.46
C ALA A 53 6.17 -3.50 -7.70
N ASP A 54 7.35 -3.69 -7.11
CA ASP A 54 8.08 -2.61 -6.42
C ASP A 54 8.39 -1.45 -7.37
N VAL A 55 8.93 -1.76 -8.55
CA VAL A 55 9.28 -0.74 -9.55
C VAL A 55 8.04 -0.02 -10.05
N LEU A 56 6.96 -0.75 -10.39
CA LEU A 56 5.75 -0.13 -10.90
C LEU A 56 5.07 0.75 -9.86
N ILE A 57 4.97 0.29 -8.61
CA ILE A 57 4.40 1.08 -7.52
C ILE A 57 5.17 2.39 -7.34
N GLN A 58 6.50 2.31 -7.34
CA GLN A 58 7.33 3.50 -7.20
C GLN A 58 7.17 4.47 -8.39
N GLU A 59 7.16 3.96 -9.62
CA GLU A 59 6.99 4.80 -10.81
C GLU A 59 5.57 5.38 -10.94
N VAL A 60 4.55 4.68 -10.45
CA VAL A 60 3.18 5.20 -10.33
C VAL A 60 3.11 6.39 -9.40
N ILE A 61 3.71 6.28 -8.21
CA ILE A 61 3.74 7.40 -7.27
C ILE A 61 4.52 8.57 -7.88
N LYS A 62 5.67 8.33 -8.54
CA LYS A 62 6.40 9.41 -9.24
C LYS A 62 5.56 10.09 -10.32
N HIS A 63 4.77 9.32 -11.06
CA HIS A 63 3.90 9.83 -12.11
C HIS A 63 2.72 10.65 -11.57
N ASP A 64 2.14 10.24 -10.44
CA ASP A 64 0.98 10.92 -9.84
C ASP A 64 1.33 12.24 -9.13
N PHE A 65 2.62 12.52 -8.90
CA PHE A 65 3.13 13.74 -8.25
C PHE A 65 4.21 14.46 -9.08
N PRO A 66 3.89 14.93 -10.31
CA PRO A 66 4.86 15.57 -11.19
C PRO A 66 5.46 16.85 -10.60
N GLU A 67 4.75 17.55 -9.71
CA GLU A 67 5.23 18.74 -9.01
C GLU A 67 6.37 18.47 -8.01
N LEU A 68 6.53 17.21 -7.60
CA LEU A 68 7.60 16.74 -6.72
C LEU A 68 8.70 15.99 -7.50
N HIS A 69 8.74 16.15 -8.83
CA HIS A 69 9.75 15.50 -9.67
C HIS A 69 11.17 15.80 -9.17
N GLY A 70 11.99 14.74 -9.05
CA GLY A 70 13.34 14.84 -8.47
C GLY A 70 13.39 14.94 -6.94
N HIS A 71 12.24 14.94 -6.26
CA HIS A 71 12.11 14.97 -4.81
C HIS A 71 11.29 13.78 -4.26
N ILE A 72 11.10 12.76 -5.09
CA ILE A 72 10.52 11.47 -4.72
C ILE A 72 11.63 10.44 -4.78
N CYS A 73 12.05 9.98 -3.61
CA CYS A 73 13.02 8.91 -3.42
C CYS A 73 12.28 7.61 -3.07
N GLY A 74 12.92 6.48 -3.31
CA GLY A 74 12.45 5.19 -2.83
C GLY A 74 13.53 4.13 -2.93
N GLU A 75 13.21 2.91 -2.53
CA GLU A 75 14.16 1.80 -2.49
C GLU A 75 14.65 1.39 -3.88
N GLU A 76 13.80 1.45 -4.90
CA GLU A 76 14.05 0.78 -6.17
C GLU A 76 14.59 1.67 -7.28
N SER A 77 15.48 1.10 -8.11
CA SER A 77 15.79 1.67 -9.41
C SER A 77 14.70 1.30 -10.43
N ASN A 78 14.48 2.12 -11.46
CA ASN A 78 13.51 1.81 -12.51
C ASN A 78 14.09 0.98 -13.68
N LYS A 79 15.22 0.31 -13.44
CA LYS A 79 15.91 -0.57 -14.38
C LYS A 79 16.01 -1.98 -13.79
N PHE A 80 15.89 -2.99 -14.63
CA PHE A 80 16.18 -4.38 -14.28
C PHE A 80 17.52 -4.74 -14.94
N GLU A 81 18.42 -5.42 -14.25
CA GLU A 81 19.74 -5.75 -14.84
C GLU A 81 19.59 -6.63 -16.08
N ASN A 82 18.56 -7.49 -16.07
CA ASN A 82 18.26 -8.41 -17.15
C ASN A 82 17.44 -7.78 -18.29
N LYS A 83 16.98 -6.52 -18.16
CA LYS A 83 16.15 -5.85 -19.17
C LYS A 83 16.75 -4.50 -19.55
N THR A 84 16.98 -4.28 -20.84
CA THR A 84 17.47 -3.00 -21.36
C THR A 84 16.45 -1.87 -21.30
N LEU A 85 15.19 -2.18 -20.94
CA LEU A 85 14.08 -1.25 -20.90
C LEU A 85 13.97 -0.60 -19.51
N VAL A 86 13.82 0.72 -19.51
CA VAL A 86 13.47 1.49 -18.32
C VAL A 86 11.96 1.39 -18.09
N VAL A 87 11.57 0.98 -16.89
CA VAL A 87 10.16 0.95 -16.50
C VAL A 87 9.72 2.38 -16.17
N GLN A 88 8.59 2.80 -16.72
CA GLN A 88 8.00 4.11 -16.46
C GLN A 88 6.50 4.05 -16.74
N VAL A 89 5.74 4.95 -16.11
CA VAL A 89 4.33 5.17 -16.47
C VAL A 89 4.28 6.20 -17.60
N CYS A 90 3.67 5.81 -18.72
CA CYS A 90 3.47 6.70 -19.86
C CYS A 90 2.22 7.57 -19.68
N ALA A 91 2.11 8.63 -20.47
CA ALA A 91 0.98 9.56 -20.43
C ALA A 91 -0.39 8.91 -20.76
N THR A 92 -0.40 7.79 -21.49
CA THR A 92 -1.64 7.07 -21.82
C THR A 92 -1.57 5.60 -21.42
N GLN A 93 -2.72 5.02 -21.06
CA GLN A 93 -2.84 3.58 -20.77
C GLN A 93 -2.31 2.72 -21.91
N ARG A 94 -2.57 3.10 -23.16
CA ARG A 94 -2.10 2.38 -24.36
C ARG A 94 -0.57 2.33 -24.43
N ASP A 95 0.07 3.45 -24.15
CA ASP A 95 1.53 3.56 -24.20
C ASP A 95 2.18 2.81 -23.04
N THR A 96 1.56 2.86 -21.85
CA THR A 96 1.98 2.04 -20.70
C THR A 96 1.85 0.55 -21.02
N ALA A 97 0.73 0.11 -21.59
CA ALA A 97 0.53 -1.29 -21.99
C ALA A 97 1.58 -1.73 -23.03
N SER A 98 1.90 -0.87 -24.01
CA SER A 98 2.90 -1.17 -25.04
C SER A 98 4.33 -1.28 -24.48
N LEU A 99 4.65 -0.53 -23.43
CA LEU A 99 5.92 -0.68 -22.70
C LEU A 99 5.92 -1.96 -21.88
N LEU A 100 4.87 -2.21 -21.10
CA LEU A 100 4.73 -3.40 -20.25
C LEU A 100 4.73 -4.69 -21.08
N PHE A 101 4.12 -4.70 -22.25
CA PHE A 101 4.16 -5.84 -23.18
C PHE A 101 5.59 -6.28 -23.49
N ARG A 102 6.50 -5.32 -23.71
CA ARG A 102 7.91 -5.61 -23.97
C ARG A 102 8.66 -6.04 -22.71
N ILE A 103 8.31 -5.48 -21.55
CA ILE A 103 8.89 -5.86 -20.25
C ILE A 103 8.44 -7.26 -19.85
N LEU A 104 7.21 -7.66 -20.19
CA LEU A 104 6.58 -8.92 -19.78
C LEU A 104 6.68 -10.00 -20.86
N ASP A 105 7.76 -9.99 -21.65
CA ASP A 105 8.04 -11.01 -22.67
C ASP A 105 6.86 -11.28 -23.62
N GLN A 106 6.22 -10.21 -24.08
CA GLN A 106 5.07 -10.23 -24.98
C GLN A 106 3.78 -10.79 -24.38
N ASN A 107 3.63 -10.76 -23.05
CA ASN A 107 2.39 -11.11 -22.37
C ASN A 107 1.37 -9.95 -22.45
N GLN A 108 0.61 -9.90 -23.54
CA GLN A 108 -0.40 -8.85 -23.79
C GLN A 108 -1.49 -8.78 -22.71
N PRO A 109 -2.14 -9.89 -22.28
CA PRO A 109 -3.16 -9.81 -21.24
C PRO A 109 -2.66 -9.19 -19.94
N ALA A 110 -1.46 -9.58 -19.50
CA ALA A 110 -0.85 -9.06 -18.28
C ALA A 110 -0.48 -7.57 -18.40
N ALA A 111 0.06 -7.16 -19.56
CA ALA A 111 0.41 -5.78 -19.84
C ALA A 111 -0.81 -4.86 -19.85
N GLU A 112 -1.91 -5.29 -20.47
CA GLU A 112 -3.17 -4.54 -20.49
C GLU A 112 -3.80 -4.43 -19.11
N LEU A 113 -3.80 -5.53 -18.33
CA LEU A 113 -4.34 -5.56 -16.97
C LEU A 113 -3.59 -4.61 -16.03
N LEU A 114 -2.26 -4.66 -16.05
CA LEU A 114 -1.43 -3.77 -15.25
C LEU A 114 -1.56 -2.31 -15.69
N ALA A 115 -1.56 -2.05 -17.01
CA ALA A 115 -1.75 -0.68 -17.51
C ALA A 115 -3.10 -0.10 -17.11
N ALA A 116 -4.17 -0.90 -17.16
CA ALA A 116 -5.50 -0.49 -16.70
C ALA A 116 -5.50 -0.13 -15.21
N ALA A 117 -4.85 -0.93 -14.36
CA ALA A 117 -4.74 -0.65 -12.93
C ALA A 117 -3.91 0.62 -12.63
N ILE A 118 -2.80 0.81 -13.34
CA ILE A 118 -1.92 1.98 -13.22
C ILE A 118 -2.66 3.28 -13.57
N HIS A 119 -3.49 3.25 -14.62
CA HIS A 119 -4.23 4.42 -15.10
C HIS A 119 -5.61 4.58 -14.45
N GLN A 120 -5.99 3.69 -13.54
CA GLN A 120 -7.29 3.76 -12.88
C GLN A 120 -7.34 4.95 -11.91
N GLU A 121 -8.36 5.79 -12.04
CA GLU A 121 -8.63 6.85 -11.07
C GLU A 121 -9.17 6.24 -9.75
N VAL A 122 -8.61 6.70 -8.63
CA VAL A 122 -9.06 6.32 -7.29
C VAL A 122 -9.90 7.46 -6.72
N VAL A 123 -11.18 7.18 -6.47
CA VAL A 123 -12.10 8.12 -5.85
C VAL A 123 -12.21 7.84 -4.36
N LEU A 124 -11.71 8.76 -3.53
CA LEU A 124 -11.79 8.69 -2.08
C LEU A 124 -12.96 9.52 -1.57
N GLN A 125 -13.78 8.93 -0.69
CA GLN A 125 -14.98 9.55 -0.14
C GLN A 125 -14.87 9.94 1.33
N ASP A 126 -13.66 9.96 1.90
CA ASP A 126 -13.46 10.30 3.31
C ASP A 126 -13.29 11.83 3.49
N PRO A 127 -14.27 12.52 4.11
CA PRO A 127 -14.19 13.96 4.34
C PRO A 127 -13.08 14.34 5.34
N ALA A 128 -12.60 13.42 6.17
CA ALA A 128 -11.51 13.71 7.10
C ALA A 128 -10.21 14.04 6.36
N LEU A 129 -9.99 13.45 5.18
CA LEU A 129 -8.81 13.72 4.34
C LEU A 129 -8.77 15.18 3.84
N ASP A 130 -9.94 15.79 3.66
CA ASP A 130 -10.06 17.19 3.22
C ASP A 130 -9.76 18.19 4.37
N THR A 131 -9.74 17.73 5.63
CA THR A 131 -9.49 18.58 6.80
C THR A 131 -8.00 18.77 7.13
N VAL A 132 -7.12 17.92 6.57
CA VAL A 132 -5.68 17.96 6.87
C VAL A 132 -4.99 18.98 5.98
N ALA A 133 -4.51 20.07 6.60
CA ALA A 133 -3.71 21.09 5.93
C ALA A 133 -2.27 21.06 6.45
N LEU A 134 -1.32 20.94 5.53
CA LEU A 134 0.10 21.07 5.85
C LEU A 134 0.54 22.54 5.81
N ALA A 135 1.20 22.98 6.88
CA ALA A 135 1.85 24.29 6.96
C ALA A 135 3.28 24.26 6.37
N ILE A 136 3.49 23.47 5.31
CA ILE A 136 4.79 23.30 4.65
C ILE A 136 4.60 23.59 3.16
N PRO A 137 5.44 24.46 2.59
CA PRO A 137 5.28 24.82 1.19
C PRO A 137 5.82 23.69 0.29
N PRO A 138 5.23 23.47 -0.91
CA PRO A 138 5.51 22.30 -1.74
C PRO A 138 6.99 22.13 -2.11
N GLU A 139 7.71 23.23 -2.33
CA GLU A 139 9.13 23.22 -2.67
C GLU A 139 10.01 22.64 -1.55
N ARG A 140 9.53 22.64 -0.30
CA ARG A 140 10.22 22.04 0.83
C ARG A 140 9.82 20.60 1.08
N LEU A 141 8.85 20.07 0.36
CA LEU A 141 8.39 18.71 0.54
C LEU A 141 9.25 17.74 -0.27
N ALA A 142 9.53 16.59 0.30
CA ALA A 142 10.01 15.42 -0.42
C ALA A 142 9.28 14.17 0.07
N ILE A 143 9.27 13.14 -0.77
CA ILE A 143 8.63 11.84 -0.48
C ILE A 143 9.71 10.76 -0.43
N TRP A 144 9.56 9.82 0.50
CA TRP A 144 10.28 8.56 0.52
C TRP A 144 9.30 7.39 0.45
N ILE A 145 9.57 6.41 -0.41
CA ILE A 145 8.68 5.31 -0.71
C ILE A 145 9.37 3.98 -0.38
N ASP A 146 8.70 3.14 0.39
CA ASP A 146 8.90 1.70 0.42
C ASP A 146 7.77 1.04 -0.38
N PRO A 147 8.01 0.62 -1.64
CA PRO A 147 6.94 0.16 -2.52
C PRO A 147 6.24 -1.09 -1.98
N ILE A 148 7.00 -2.05 -1.45
CA ILE A 148 6.52 -3.24 -0.76
C ILE A 148 7.50 -3.57 0.37
N ASP A 149 7.22 -3.03 1.56
CA ASP A 149 7.92 -3.45 2.77
C ASP A 149 7.69 -4.94 3.00
N SER A 150 8.69 -5.61 3.57
CA SER A 150 8.69 -7.07 3.75
C SER A 150 8.48 -7.83 2.42
N THR A 151 9.21 -7.44 1.36
CA THR A 151 9.20 -8.09 0.04
C THR A 151 9.32 -9.61 0.11
N ASN A 152 10.08 -10.14 1.08
CA ASN A 152 10.18 -11.59 1.32
C ASN A 152 8.84 -12.24 1.71
N GLN A 153 8.02 -11.57 2.52
CA GLN A 153 6.67 -12.04 2.88
C GLN A 153 5.72 -11.91 1.70
N TYR A 154 5.84 -10.80 0.96
CA TYR A 154 5.13 -10.60 -0.30
C TYR A 154 5.42 -11.71 -1.30
N ILE A 155 6.67 -12.13 -1.46
CA ILE A 155 7.07 -13.21 -2.37
C ILE A 155 6.55 -14.56 -1.87
N ARG A 156 6.76 -14.88 -0.59
CA ARG A 156 6.29 -16.16 0.00
C ARG A 156 4.79 -16.36 -0.10
N GLY A 157 4.01 -15.28 -0.01
CA GLY A 157 2.60 -15.34 -0.36
C GLY A 157 1.69 -16.06 0.64
N GLN A 158 2.14 -16.23 1.89
CA GLN A 158 1.36 -16.97 2.89
C GLN A 158 0.17 -16.13 3.38
N ALA A 159 -1.05 -16.43 2.91
CA ALA A 159 -2.26 -15.68 3.25
C ALA A 159 -2.81 -16.02 4.64
N SER A 160 -2.86 -17.30 5.01
CA SER A 160 -3.58 -17.78 6.21
C SER A 160 -2.71 -17.89 7.46
N VAL A 161 -1.99 -16.83 7.83
CA VAL A 161 -1.20 -16.78 9.08
C VAL A 161 -2.06 -16.24 10.22
N ALA A 162 -2.31 -17.07 11.23
CA ALA A 162 -3.09 -16.67 12.40
C ALA A 162 -2.33 -15.61 13.22
N PRO A 163 -3.00 -14.52 13.66
CA PRO A 163 -2.38 -13.52 14.52
C PRO A 163 -2.11 -14.08 15.92
N ILE A 164 -0.98 -13.69 16.51
CA ILE A 164 -0.61 -13.99 17.89
C ILE A 164 -0.79 -12.69 18.70
N GLY A 165 -1.76 -12.67 19.62
CA GLY A 165 -2.06 -11.46 20.39
C GLY A 165 -2.56 -10.30 19.52
N GLY A 166 -3.21 -10.58 18.39
CA GLY A 166 -3.67 -9.58 17.42
C GLY A 166 -2.61 -9.12 16.41
N ILE A 167 -1.36 -9.59 16.53
CA ILE A 167 -0.26 -9.25 15.63
C ILE A 167 0.00 -10.42 14.68
N CYS A 168 0.03 -10.15 13.38
CA CYS A 168 0.43 -11.15 12.39
C CYS A 168 1.96 -11.31 12.40
N PRO A 169 2.50 -12.49 12.77
CA PRO A 169 3.95 -12.67 12.87
C PRO A 169 4.63 -12.78 11.50
N SER A 170 3.88 -13.09 10.44
CA SER A 170 4.36 -13.26 9.07
C SER A 170 3.19 -13.29 8.08
N GLY A 171 3.50 -13.50 6.80
CA GLY A 171 2.53 -13.66 5.72
C GLY A 171 2.22 -12.37 5.00
N LEU A 172 1.26 -12.41 4.09
CA LEU A 172 0.92 -11.28 3.22
C LEU A 172 0.46 -10.04 3.97
N ARG A 173 -0.07 -10.20 5.18
CA ARG A 173 -0.42 -9.07 6.07
C ARG A 173 0.79 -8.25 6.54
N SER A 174 1.99 -8.79 6.42
CA SER A 174 3.24 -8.05 6.70
C SER A 174 3.75 -7.26 5.50
N ALA A 175 3.21 -7.48 4.29
CA ALA A 175 3.62 -6.74 3.10
C ALA A 175 2.85 -5.41 3.04
N LEU A 176 3.55 -4.29 3.16
CA LEU A 176 2.96 -2.95 3.28
C LEU A 176 3.43 -2.03 2.16
N VAL A 177 2.60 -1.06 1.78
CA VAL A 177 3.05 0.09 0.97
C VAL A 177 3.27 1.25 1.94
N LEU A 178 4.49 1.78 2.00
CA LEU A 178 4.84 2.89 2.89
C LEU A 178 5.17 4.12 2.06
N ILE A 179 4.47 5.22 2.34
CA ILE A 179 4.73 6.52 1.71
C ILE A 179 4.91 7.56 2.81
N GLY A 180 6.14 8.01 3.00
CA GLY A 180 6.50 9.07 3.94
C GLY A 180 6.73 10.38 3.22
N ALA A 181 6.23 11.49 3.76
CA ALA A 181 6.62 12.83 3.32
C ALA A 181 7.41 13.52 4.43
N TYR A 182 8.44 14.29 4.06
CA TYR A 182 9.31 15.00 5.00
C TYR A 182 9.66 16.41 4.50
N ASP A 183 10.02 17.28 5.45
CA ASP A 183 10.55 18.61 5.15
C ASP A 183 12.04 18.51 4.80
N ARG A 184 12.41 18.94 3.59
CA ARG A 184 13.78 18.92 3.08
C ARG A 184 14.73 19.81 3.87
N GLY A 185 14.22 20.85 4.53
CA GLY A 185 15.03 21.79 5.29
C GLY A 185 15.49 21.24 6.63
N SER A 186 14.61 20.55 7.36
CA SER A 186 14.91 19.98 8.68
C SER A 186 15.19 18.48 8.66
N GLY A 187 14.67 17.76 7.67
CA GLY A 187 14.65 16.30 7.62
C GLY A 187 13.50 15.67 8.40
N ASP A 188 12.64 16.47 9.04
CA ASP A 188 11.56 15.94 9.88
C ASP A 188 10.44 15.30 9.05
N PRO A 189 9.87 14.16 9.49
CA PRO A 189 8.68 13.59 8.87
C PRO A 189 7.46 14.47 9.12
N VAL A 190 6.61 14.62 8.10
CA VAL A 190 5.46 15.55 8.12
C VAL A 190 4.13 14.86 7.84
N LEU A 191 4.15 13.78 7.05
CA LEU A 191 3.01 12.87 6.81
C LEU A 191 3.52 11.45 6.59
N GLY A 192 2.65 10.47 6.88
CA GLY A 192 2.87 9.08 6.53
C GLY A 192 1.56 8.43 6.10
N VAL A 193 1.63 7.60 5.06
CA VAL A 193 0.56 6.71 4.63
C VAL A 193 1.09 5.28 4.69
N ILE A 194 0.34 4.42 5.36
CA ILE A 194 0.59 2.98 5.44
C ILE A 194 -0.63 2.30 4.84
N ASN A 195 -0.42 1.52 3.78
CA ASN A 195 -1.47 0.70 3.19
C ASN A 195 -1.15 -0.78 3.45
N GLU A 196 -2.16 -1.55 3.85
CA GLU A 196 -2.11 -3.01 4.01
C GLU A 196 -2.86 -3.66 2.84
N PRO A 197 -2.21 -3.93 1.68
CA PRO A 197 -2.90 -4.43 0.49
C PRO A 197 -3.62 -5.76 0.73
N PHE A 198 -3.14 -6.54 1.69
CA PHE A 198 -3.62 -7.89 1.96
C PHE A 198 -4.39 -8.02 3.28
N PHE A 199 -4.98 -6.92 3.77
CA PHE A 199 -5.69 -6.89 5.05
C PHE A 199 -6.95 -7.77 5.06
N ARG A 200 -7.78 -7.66 4.02
CA ARG A 200 -9.08 -8.35 3.95
C ARG A 200 -9.24 -9.08 2.63
N GLU A 201 -9.30 -10.40 2.73
CA GLU A 201 -9.61 -11.30 1.63
C GLU A 201 -11.12 -11.60 1.62
N ASP A 202 -11.72 -11.55 0.44
CA ASP A 202 -13.07 -12.06 0.20
C ASP A 202 -13.03 -13.60 0.25
N PRO A 203 -13.77 -14.23 1.18
CA PRO A 203 -13.71 -15.68 1.36
C PRO A 203 -14.34 -16.48 0.20
N LEU A 204 -15.09 -15.84 -0.71
CA LEU A 204 -15.73 -16.48 -1.86
C LEU A 204 -14.88 -16.37 -3.12
N THR A 205 -14.25 -15.21 -3.33
CA THR A 205 -13.49 -14.94 -4.55
C THR A 205 -11.99 -15.06 -4.37
N HIS A 206 -11.50 -15.16 -3.13
CA HIS A 206 -10.08 -15.12 -2.77
C HIS A 206 -9.36 -13.86 -3.28
N ARG A 207 -10.13 -12.79 -3.52
CA ARG A 207 -9.62 -11.48 -3.91
C ARG A 207 -9.54 -10.57 -2.70
N TYR A 208 -8.50 -9.75 -2.65
CA TYR A 208 -8.38 -8.75 -1.61
C TYR A 208 -9.26 -7.55 -1.92
N LEU A 209 -9.99 -7.07 -0.92
CA LEU A 209 -10.94 -5.97 -1.07
C LEU A 209 -10.20 -4.62 -0.89
N PRO A 210 -10.57 -3.58 -1.66
CA PRO A 210 -10.12 -2.22 -1.37
C PRO A 210 -10.59 -1.78 0.03
N LEU A 211 -10.00 -0.73 0.58
CA LEU A 211 -10.46 -0.15 1.86
C LEU A 211 -11.98 0.08 1.80
N ALA A 212 -12.72 -0.54 2.71
CA ALA A 212 -14.14 -0.28 2.85
C ALA A 212 -14.33 1.20 3.23
N PRO A 213 -15.36 1.89 2.70
CA PRO A 213 -15.70 3.21 3.24
C PRO A 213 -15.91 3.05 4.75
N GLY A 214 -15.25 3.92 5.53
CA GLY A 214 -15.37 3.91 6.98
C GLY A 214 -16.84 3.98 7.41
N PRO A 215 -17.19 3.50 8.61
CA PRO A 215 -18.55 3.65 9.10
C PRO A 215 -18.92 5.14 9.06
N ALA A 216 -20.00 5.48 8.34
CA ALA A 216 -20.57 6.82 8.42
C ALA A 216 -20.77 7.16 9.91
N PRO A 217 -20.46 8.39 10.36
CA PRO A 217 -20.67 8.76 11.75
C PRO A 217 -22.15 8.53 12.08
N GLY A 218 -22.40 7.49 12.88
CA GLY A 218 -23.74 7.09 13.25
C GLY A 218 -24.40 8.24 13.99
N LEU A 219 -25.50 8.74 13.42
CA LEU A 219 -26.48 9.55 14.12
C LEU A 219 -26.77 8.90 15.48
N GLY A 220 -26.61 9.67 16.55
CA GLY A 220 -26.82 9.21 17.92
C GLY A 220 -28.17 8.52 18.07
N GLY A 221 -28.13 7.20 18.22
CA GLY A 221 -29.24 6.41 18.73
C GLY A 221 -29.09 6.32 20.25
N SER A 222 -29.98 6.98 20.98
CA SER A 222 -30.09 6.89 22.43
C SER A 222 -30.16 5.42 22.86
N ALA A 223 -29.15 4.93 23.57
CA ALA A 223 -29.25 3.70 24.33
C ALA A 223 -30.28 3.91 25.43
N GLY A 224 -31.43 3.24 25.32
CA GLY A 224 -32.41 3.13 26.38
C GLY A 224 -31.75 2.50 27.62
N ALA A 225 -31.91 3.18 28.75
CA ALA A 225 -31.51 2.66 30.05
C ALA A 225 -32.27 1.36 30.35
N PRO A 226 -31.63 0.30 30.87
CA PRO A 226 -32.35 -0.83 31.42
C PRO A 226 -32.95 -0.44 32.77
N ALA A 227 -34.23 -0.79 32.93
CA ALA A 227 -35.03 -0.57 34.11
C ALA A 227 -34.43 -1.21 35.37
N ALA A 228 -34.52 -0.48 36.48
CA ALA A 228 -34.24 -0.97 37.81
C ALA A 228 -35.21 -2.12 38.19
N GLY A 229 -34.65 -3.20 38.75
CA GLY A 229 -35.36 -4.31 39.41
C GLY A 229 -34.62 -4.72 40.69
N PRO A 230 -35.31 -5.33 41.68
CA PRO A 230 -35.26 -4.83 43.06
C PRO A 230 -34.31 -5.56 44.03
N CYS A 231 -34.02 -4.83 45.12
CA CYS A 231 -33.31 -5.18 46.36
C CYS A 231 -33.55 -6.59 46.92
N TRP A 232 -32.45 -7.31 47.21
CA TRP A 232 -32.22 -8.29 48.29
C TRP A 232 -30.70 -8.37 48.49
N GLY A 233 -30.04 -8.41 49.66
CA GLY A 233 -30.38 -8.40 51.07
C GLY A 233 -29.08 -8.19 51.87
N THR A 234 -29.21 -7.81 53.14
CA THR A 234 -28.15 -7.49 54.12
C THR A 234 -27.18 -8.64 54.44
N PRO A 235 -25.94 -8.34 54.89
CA PRO A 235 -25.01 -9.36 55.39
C PRO A 235 -25.24 -9.66 56.87
N HIS A 236 -25.33 -10.95 57.23
CA HIS A 236 -25.15 -11.43 58.60
C HIS A 236 -23.87 -12.26 58.67
N GLY A 237 -23.02 -11.95 59.65
CA GLY A 237 -21.78 -12.64 59.92
C GLY A 237 -21.92 -13.92 60.73
N SER A 238 -20.87 -14.74 60.63
CA SER A 238 -20.37 -15.75 61.57
C SER A 238 -19.04 -16.20 60.94
N GLY A 239 -17.87 -16.02 61.52
CA GLY A 239 -17.46 -16.50 62.84
C GLY A 239 -16.39 -17.56 62.62
N HIS A 240 -15.12 -17.19 62.83
CA HIS A 240 -14.05 -17.98 63.43
C HIS A 240 -12.92 -17.05 63.83
#